data_AF-A0A9Q3JYI6-F1
#
_entry.id   AF-A0A9Q3JYI6-F1
#
_cell.length_a   1.000
_cell.length_b   1.000
_cell.length_c   1.000
_cell.angle_alpha   90.00
_cell.angle_beta   90.00
_cell.angle_gamma   90.00
#
_symmetry.space_group_name_H-M   'P 1'
#
loop_
_entity.id
_entity.type
_entity.pdbx_description
1 polymer ?
#
loop_
_entity_poly.entity_id
_entity_poly.type
_entity_poly.pdbx_seq_one_letter_code
_entity_poly.pdbx_strand_id
1 'polypeptide(L)'
;MTHNQIEICCDRSGTPNPNKSPSKTVTSRKLDCPFRIYARKYAKSTTWTLKVKNTEHSHDTTESIMAHPAFRKFNEQETSQIAQMSESLLMPRQIQAQLCSQREYDRPVILQDIYSQVNKIKKDKLQGRRPINALTDNLKEENFVWSSAGDSEGHITSLFFTHPLAIKLLHGFPHVILMDCTYKTNKYKMPLFILLDSAQPTRPFMGLFLMNNETEPSYTWELNQYIEKVLNNTNLVPPPVIVIDRDLALINSLKKLFPDSKFMLCIWNINKDLSAH
;
A
#
# COMPACT_ATOMS: atom_id res chain seq x y z
N MET A 1 23.95 -13.64 32.37
CA MET A 1 23.79 -12.70 33.50
C MET A 1 22.46 -12.98 34.16
N THR A 2 22.43 -13.46 35.41
CA THR A 2 21.17 -13.69 36.13
C THR A 2 20.55 -12.35 36.51
N HIS A 3 19.46 -11.96 35.83
CA HIS A 3 18.70 -10.77 36.19
C HIS A 3 17.98 -11.00 37.53
N ASN A 4 18.70 -10.75 38.63
CA ASN A 4 18.21 -10.86 40.01
C ASN A 4 17.29 -9.70 40.42
N GLN A 5 16.87 -8.86 39.47
CA GLN A 5 16.00 -7.72 39.71
C GLN A 5 15.13 -7.46 38.47
N ILE A 6 13.85 -7.21 38.71
CA ILE A 6 12.84 -6.83 37.72
C ILE A 6 12.20 -5.53 38.21
N GLU A 7 12.00 -4.58 37.30
CA GLU A 7 11.22 -3.37 37.55
C GLU A 7 9.87 -3.50 36.85
N ILE A 8 8.80 -3.24 37.59
CA ILE A 8 7.42 -3.20 37.11
C ILE A 8 6.98 -1.74 37.19
N CYS A 9 6.54 -1.17 36.08
CA CYS A 9 6.09 0.20 35.98
C CYS A 9 4.76 0.31 35.22
N CYS A 10 4.12 1.46 35.32
CA CYS A 10 2.91 1.76 34.54
C CYS A 10 3.20 1.77 33.03
N ASP A 11 2.23 1.33 32.22
CA ASP A 11 2.33 1.35 30.74
C ASP A 11 2.41 2.78 30.15
N ARG A 12 2.05 3.80 30.93
CA ARG A 12 2.22 5.22 30.62
C ARG A 12 3.50 5.85 31.20
N SER A 13 4.41 5.04 31.75
CA SER A 13 5.68 5.55 32.28
C SER A 13 6.66 6.04 31.20
N GLY A 14 7.52 6.98 31.59
CA GLY A 14 8.55 7.61 30.75
C GLY A 14 8.04 8.80 29.93
N THR A 15 8.92 9.37 29.13
CA THR A 15 8.63 10.58 28.36
C THR A 15 8.41 10.27 26.87
N PRO A 16 7.59 11.08 26.16
CA PRO A 16 7.51 11.07 24.70
C PRO A 16 8.91 11.22 24.08
N ASN A 17 9.18 10.52 22.97
CA ASN A 17 10.46 10.66 22.28
C ASN A 17 10.51 12.01 21.54
N PRO A 18 11.42 12.94 21.90
CA PRO A 18 11.48 14.29 21.32
C PRO A 18 11.91 14.30 19.84
N ASN A 19 12.57 13.25 19.34
CA ASN A 19 13.12 13.19 17.97
C ASN A 19 12.11 12.69 16.91
N LYS A 20 10.85 12.46 17.26
CA LYS A 20 9.82 12.16 16.26
C LYS A 20 9.31 13.47 15.68
N SER A 21 9.55 13.67 14.37
CA SER A 21 9.14 14.87 13.65
C SER A 21 7.63 15.18 13.84
N PRO A 22 7.25 16.47 13.93
CA PRO A 22 5.87 16.90 14.22
C PRO A 22 4.87 16.62 13.09
N SER A 23 5.30 15.96 12.01
CA SER A 23 4.53 15.72 10.78
C SER A 23 3.37 14.73 10.93
N LYS A 24 3.22 14.05 12.07
CA LYS A 24 2.01 13.26 12.37
C LYS A 24 1.64 13.50 13.81
N THR A 25 0.35 13.73 14.05
CA THR A 25 -0.36 13.73 15.34
C THR A 25 -0.23 12.35 16.00
N VAL A 26 0.99 11.94 16.35
CA VAL A 26 1.26 10.74 17.13
C VAL A 26 1.46 11.23 18.55
N THR A 27 0.33 11.42 19.25
CA THR A 27 0.34 11.67 20.68
C THR A 27 0.95 10.45 21.37
N SER A 28 2.11 10.66 22.01
CA SER A 28 2.69 9.64 22.87
C SER A 28 1.72 9.40 24.04
N ARG A 29 1.49 8.14 24.36
CA ARG A 29 0.70 7.75 25.55
C ARG A 29 1.46 7.86 26.86
N LYS A 30 2.77 8.09 26.78
CA LYS A 30 3.62 8.21 27.96
C LYS A 30 3.38 9.58 28.61
N LEU A 31 3.05 9.56 29.90
CA LEU A 31 2.70 10.72 30.73
C LEU A 31 3.69 10.89 31.89
N ASP A 32 4.87 10.28 31.77
CA ASP A 32 5.88 10.19 32.82
C ASP A 32 5.32 9.70 34.16
N CYS A 33 4.41 8.73 34.10
CA CYS A 33 3.76 8.19 35.30
C CYS A 33 4.81 7.63 36.29
N PRO A 34 4.78 8.06 37.58
CA PRO A 34 5.86 7.77 38.51
C PRO A 34 5.75 6.38 39.19
N PHE A 35 4.61 5.69 39.07
CA PHE A 35 4.37 4.35 39.62
C PHE A 35 5.46 3.33 39.26
N ARG A 36 6.10 2.74 40.28
CA ARG A 36 7.18 1.75 40.13
C ARG A 36 7.25 0.77 41.31
N ILE A 37 7.42 -0.51 40.99
CA ILE A 37 7.66 -1.62 41.93
C ILE A 37 8.91 -2.38 41.47
N TYR A 38 9.75 -2.81 42.41
CA TYR A 38 10.89 -3.69 42.12
C TYR A 38 10.66 -5.07 42.70
N ALA A 39 10.82 -6.10 41.87
CA ALA A 39 10.99 -7.46 42.36
C ALA A 39 12.50 -7.77 42.40
N ARG A 40 13.01 -8.22 43.54
CA ARG A 40 14.42 -8.63 43.68
C ARG A 40 14.50 -10.05 44.19
N LYS A 41 15.40 -10.84 43.59
CA LYS A 41 15.77 -12.18 44.04
C LYS A 41 17.19 -12.14 44.60
N TYR A 42 17.36 -12.53 45.86
CA TYR A 42 18.68 -12.61 46.46
C TYR A 42 19.40 -13.88 45.95
N ALA A 43 20.72 -13.80 45.77
CA ALA A 43 21.51 -14.84 45.07
C ALA A 43 21.39 -16.25 45.67
N LYS A 44 21.06 -16.36 46.97
CA LYS A 44 20.87 -17.64 47.69
C LYS A 44 19.41 -17.96 48.01
N SER A 45 18.47 -17.11 47.58
CA SER A 45 17.05 -17.26 47.88
C SER A 45 16.29 -17.85 46.71
N THR A 46 15.32 -18.71 47.00
CA THR A 46 14.30 -19.16 46.03
C THR A 46 13.14 -18.17 45.91
N THR A 47 13.01 -17.24 46.87
CA THR A 47 11.90 -16.28 46.95
C THR A 47 12.24 -14.93 46.32
N TRP A 48 11.22 -14.30 45.74
CA TRP A 48 11.27 -12.92 45.24
C TRP A 48 10.69 -11.97 46.28
N THR A 49 11.35 -10.84 46.51
CA THR A 49 10.84 -9.75 47.36
C THR A 49 10.36 -8.61 46.48
N LEU A 50 9.09 -8.22 46.63
CA LEU A 50 8.53 -7.03 45.99
C LEU A 50 8.69 -5.82 46.91
N LYS A 51 9.30 -4.75 46.40
CA LYS A 51 9.42 -3.46 47.08
C LYS A 51 8.76 -2.39 46.23
N VAL A 52 7.71 -1.77 46.77
CA VAL A 52 7.05 -0.63 46.13
C VAL A 52 7.93 0.60 46.29
N LYS A 53 8.25 1.28 45.18
CA LYS A 53 9.02 2.54 45.19
C LYS A 53 8.11 3.75 45.15
N ASN A 54 7.08 3.69 44.30
CA ASN A 54 6.06 4.73 44.24
C ASN A 54 4.71 4.10 43.89
N THR A 55 3.67 4.45 44.65
CA THR A 55 2.28 4.00 44.51
C THR A 55 1.42 4.97 43.68
N GLU A 56 1.88 6.19 43.43
CA GLU A 56 1.09 7.23 42.78
C GLU A 56 1.07 7.09 41.26
N HIS A 57 -0.09 7.41 40.67
CA HIS A 57 -0.29 7.54 39.23
C HIS A 57 -0.61 8.99 38.87
N SER A 58 -0.09 9.46 37.74
CA SER A 58 -0.36 10.81 37.21
C SER A 58 -1.62 10.88 36.35
N HIS A 59 -2.44 9.83 36.35
CA HIS A 59 -3.62 9.70 35.52
C HIS A 59 -4.61 8.69 36.12
N ASP A 60 -5.86 8.77 35.69
CA ASP A 60 -6.90 7.82 36.09
C ASP A 60 -6.64 6.42 35.54
N THR A 61 -7.22 5.42 36.21
CA THR A 61 -7.25 4.04 35.75
C THR A 61 -8.11 3.92 34.49
N THR A 62 -7.82 2.93 33.65
CA THR A 62 -8.66 2.61 32.50
C THR A 62 -9.13 1.18 32.64
N GLU A 63 -10.44 0.96 32.62
CA GLU A 63 -11.02 -0.38 32.84
C GLU A 63 -10.97 -1.26 31.58
N SER A 64 -10.95 -0.63 30.40
CA SER A 64 -10.91 -1.37 29.14
C SER A 64 -9.52 -1.95 28.89
N ILE A 65 -9.45 -3.28 28.76
CA ILE A 65 -8.24 -4.01 28.35
C ILE A 65 -7.71 -3.52 26.99
N MET A 66 -8.61 -3.05 26.11
CA MET A 66 -8.24 -2.47 24.81
C MET A 66 -7.38 -1.21 24.96
N ALA A 67 -7.53 -0.51 26.07
CA ALA A 67 -6.69 0.64 26.36
C ALA A 67 -5.26 0.22 26.68
N HIS A 68 -4.90 -1.04 26.87
CA HIS A 68 -3.55 -1.42 27.31
C HIS A 68 -2.78 -2.15 26.20
N PRO A 69 -1.73 -1.54 25.61
CA PRO A 69 -1.00 -2.13 24.48
C PRO A 69 -0.37 -3.49 24.79
N ALA A 70 -0.06 -3.78 26.05
CA ALA A 70 0.51 -5.05 26.49
C ALA A 70 -0.38 -6.25 26.10
N PHE A 71 -1.71 -6.11 26.22
CA PHE A 71 -2.69 -7.16 25.90
C PHE A 71 -3.02 -7.24 24.40
N ARG A 72 -2.70 -6.19 23.64
CA ARG A 72 -2.99 -6.09 22.20
C ARG A 72 -1.87 -6.57 21.29
N LYS A 73 -0.70 -6.92 21.85
CA LYS A 73 0.46 -7.39 21.06
C LYS A 73 0.11 -8.64 20.26
N PHE A 74 0.59 -8.68 19.02
CA PHE A 74 0.55 -9.88 18.19
C PHE A 74 1.74 -10.77 18.54
N ASN A 75 1.49 -12.08 18.65
CA ASN A 75 2.55 -13.08 18.72
C ASN A 75 3.12 -13.35 17.31
N GLU A 76 4.11 -14.24 17.22
CA GLU A 76 4.78 -14.56 15.95
C GLU A 76 3.83 -15.20 14.93
N GLN A 77 3.00 -16.15 15.36
CA GLN A 77 2.02 -16.82 14.51
C GLN A 77 1.02 -15.83 13.91
N GLU A 78 0.44 -14.95 14.75
CA GLU A 78 -0.49 -13.90 14.34
C GLU A 78 0.19 -12.91 13.39
N THR A 79 1.46 -12.57 13.63
CA THR A 79 2.23 -11.69 12.75
C THR A 79 2.40 -12.31 11.37
N SER A 80 2.74 -13.60 11.28
CA SER A 80 2.83 -14.34 10.01
C SER A 80 1.47 -14.43 9.31
N GLN A 81 0.40 -14.66 10.05
CA GLN A 81 -0.95 -14.73 9.51
C GLN A 81 -1.40 -13.37 8.94
N ILE A 82 -1.11 -12.26 9.64
CA ILE A 82 -1.36 -10.90 9.15
C ILE A 82 -0.58 -10.66 7.86
N ALA A 83 0.69 -11.11 7.78
CA ALA A 83 1.50 -10.97 6.56
C ALA A 83 0.85 -11.70 5.37
N GLN A 84 0.48 -12.97 5.55
CA GLN A 84 -0.16 -13.79 4.51
C GLN A 84 -1.49 -13.20 4.04
N MET A 85 -2.36 -12.78 4.97
CA MET A 85 -3.64 -12.15 4.62
C MET A 85 -3.43 -10.81 3.89
N SER A 86 -2.46 -10.01 4.34
CA SER A 86 -2.14 -8.74 3.68
C SER A 86 -1.57 -8.94 2.28
N GLU A 87 -0.80 -10.00 2.04
CA GLU A 87 -0.31 -10.39 0.71
C GLU A 87 -1.46 -10.84 -0.21
N SER A 88 -2.45 -11.50 0.38
CA SER A 88 -3.69 -11.91 -0.32
C SER A 88 -4.69 -10.76 -0.51
N LEU A 89 -4.27 -9.52 -0.26
CA LEU A 89 -5.07 -8.29 -0.43
C LEU A 89 -6.33 -8.21 0.45
N LEU A 90 -6.39 -8.95 1.56
CA LEU A 90 -7.48 -8.80 2.51
C LEU A 90 -7.42 -7.41 3.17
N MET A 91 -8.58 -6.80 3.31
CA MET A 91 -8.71 -5.50 3.95
C MET A 91 -8.42 -5.63 5.45
N PRO A 92 -7.79 -4.62 6.10
CA PRO A 92 -7.49 -4.67 7.53
C PRO A 92 -8.68 -5.02 8.43
N ARG A 93 -9.90 -4.65 8.03
CA ARG A 93 -11.14 -5.00 8.73
C ARG A 93 -11.48 -6.49 8.64
N GLN A 94 -11.20 -7.14 7.51
CA GLN A 94 -11.36 -8.59 7.35
C GLN A 94 -10.31 -9.34 8.18
N ILE A 95 -9.06 -8.87 8.14
CA ILE A 95 -7.98 -9.39 8.99
C ILE A 95 -8.37 -9.29 10.46
N GLN A 96 -8.93 -8.15 10.89
CA GLN A 96 -9.41 -7.96 12.26
C GLN A 96 -10.48 -8.99 12.64
N ALA A 97 -11.51 -9.16 11.80
CA ALA A 97 -12.59 -10.09 12.05
C ALA A 97 -12.07 -11.52 12.22
N GLN A 98 -11.12 -11.94 11.37
CA GLN A 98 -10.52 -13.27 11.46
C GLN A 98 -9.64 -13.45 12.70
N LEU A 99 -8.88 -12.43 13.13
CA LEU A 99 -8.10 -12.54 14.36
C LEU A 99 -9.00 -12.52 15.61
N CYS A 100 -10.07 -11.73 15.60
CA CYS A 100 -11.03 -11.67 16.70
C CYS A 100 -11.76 -13.01 16.90
N SER A 101 -12.02 -13.78 15.84
CA SER A 101 -12.67 -15.10 15.98
C SER A 101 -11.74 -16.19 16.55
N GLN A 102 -10.44 -15.94 16.56
CA GLN A 102 -9.42 -16.90 17.00
C GLN A 102 -8.83 -16.59 18.38
N ARG A 103 -9.05 -15.37 18.88
CA ARG A 103 -8.47 -14.90 20.14
C ARG A 103 -9.44 -15.02 21.30
N GLU A 104 -8.86 -15.19 22.49
CA GLU A 104 -9.55 -15.07 23.76
C GLU A 104 -9.99 -13.62 24.02
N TYR A 105 -11.03 -13.45 24.85
CA TYR A 105 -11.67 -12.17 25.13
C TYR A 105 -10.72 -11.12 25.76
N ASP A 106 -9.68 -11.57 26.46
CA ASP A 106 -8.68 -10.73 27.14
C ASP A 106 -7.55 -10.25 26.21
N ARG A 107 -7.54 -10.64 24.93
CA ARG A 107 -6.56 -10.21 23.92
C ARG A 107 -7.21 -9.43 22.78
N PRO A 108 -7.75 -8.23 23.05
CA PRO A 108 -8.47 -7.49 22.03
C PRO A 108 -7.60 -7.11 20.83
N VAL A 109 -8.20 -7.08 19.65
CA VAL A 109 -7.57 -6.61 18.42
C VAL A 109 -8.24 -5.32 17.99
N ILE A 110 -7.47 -4.25 17.85
CA ILE A 110 -7.96 -3.01 17.25
C ILE A 110 -7.37 -2.79 15.87
N LEU A 111 -8.15 -2.14 15.02
CA LEU A 111 -7.79 -1.88 13.64
C LEU A 111 -6.47 -1.12 13.49
N GLN A 112 -6.20 -0.18 14.41
CA GLN A 112 -4.95 0.60 14.41
C GLN A 112 -3.70 -0.27 14.57
N ASP A 113 -3.75 -1.34 15.36
CA ASP A 113 -2.60 -2.23 15.53
C ASP A 113 -2.34 -3.05 14.28
N ILE A 114 -3.40 -3.48 13.59
CA ILE A 114 -3.29 -4.17 12.29
C ILE A 114 -2.63 -3.24 11.27
N TYR A 115 -3.09 -1.99 11.16
CA TYR A 115 -2.45 -1.01 10.29
C TYR A 115 -0.97 -0.80 10.65
N SER A 116 -0.65 -0.71 11.95
CA SER A 116 0.72 -0.57 12.42
C SER A 116 1.56 -1.79 12.03
N GLN A 117 1.04 -3.00 12.22
CA GLN A 117 1.76 -4.23 11.88
C GLN A 117 1.96 -4.40 10.38
N VAL A 118 0.91 -4.20 9.59
CA VAL A 118 1.00 -4.24 8.12
C VAL A 118 2.03 -3.24 7.62
N ASN A 119 2.08 -2.04 8.20
CA ASN A 119 3.10 -1.04 7.85
C ASN A 119 4.51 -1.48 8.27
N LYS A 120 4.67 -2.15 9.41
CA LYS A 120 5.96 -2.71 9.83
C LYS A 120 6.41 -3.80 8.85
N ILE A 121 5.56 -4.77 8.54
CA ILE A 121 5.81 -5.85 7.57
C ILE A 121 6.21 -5.25 6.20
N LYS A 122 5.48 -4.25 5.71
CA LYS A 122 5.81 -3.55 4.46
C LYS A 122 7.19 -2.88 4.50
N LYS A 123 7.55 -2.24 5.62
CA LYS A 123 8.89 -1.62 5.79
C LYS A 123 10.00 -2.67 5.85
N ASP A 124 9.77 -3.75 6.56
CA ASP A 124 10.74 -4.84 6.70
C ASP A 124 11.01 -5.48 5.33
N LYS A 125 9.96 -5.68 4.51
CA LYS A 125 10.09 -6.12 3.11
C LYS A 125 10.88 -5.16 2.21
N LEU A 126 10.75 -3.86 2.44
CA LEU A 126 11.50 -2.87 1.68
C LEU A 126 13.00 -2.90 2.03
N GLN A 127 13.40 -3.42 3.20
CA GLN A 127 14.81 -3.49 3.63
C GLN A 127 15.53 -2.13 3.51
N GLY A 128 14.82 -1.04 3.82
CA GLY A 128 15.34 0.34 3.70
C GLY A 128 15.32 0.93 2.28
N ARG A 129 14.95 0.16 1.24
CA ARG A 129 14.76 0.67 -0.12
C ARG A 129 13.55 1.60 -0.20
N ARG A 130 13.60 2.55 -1.14
CA ARG A 130 12.42 3.35 -1.52
C ARG A 130 11.40 2.44 -2.23
N PRO A 131 10.07 2.62 -2.01
CA PRO A 131 9.06 1.77 -2.64
C PRO A 131 9.15 1.69 -4.17
N ILE A 132 9.52 2.80 -4.82
CA ILE A 132 9.65 2.84 -6.28
C ILE A 132 10.82 2.00 -6.79
N ASN A 133 11.94 1.98 -6.06
CA ASN A 133 13.10 1.14 -6.39
C ASN A 133 12.74 -0.34 -6.22
N ALA A 134 12.06 -0.68 -5.12
CA ALA A 134 11.56 -2.04 -4.91
C ALA A 134 10.58 -2.46 -6.01
N LEU A 135 9.72 -1.55 -6.49
CA LEU A 135 8.85 -1.82 -7.63
C LEU A 135 9.67 -2.11 -8.90
N THR A 136 10.66 -1.27 -9.24
CA THR A 136 11.49 -1.51 -10.44
C THR A 136 12.31 -2.79 -10.35
N ASP A 137 12.76 -3.18 -9.15
CA ASP A 137 13.45 -4.46 -8.92
C ASP A 137 12.48 -5.62 -9.15
N ASN A 138 11.28 -5.57 -8.57
CA ASN A 138 10.25 -6.58 -8.76
C ASN A 138 9.82 -6.71 -10.24
N LEU A 139 9.68 -5.59 -10.96
CA LEU A 139 9.36 -5.61 -12.40
C LEU A 139 10.43 -6.35 -13.21
N LYS A 140 11.71 -6.18 -12.85
CA LYS A 140 12.80 -6.92 -13.50
C LYS A 140 12.78 -8.40 -13.11
N GLU A 141 12.66 -8.71 -11.83
CA GLU A 141 12.68 -10.08 -11.30
C GLU A 141 11.53 -10.92 -11.86
N GLU A 142 10.34 -10.33 -12.00
CA GLU A 142 9.13 -10.98 -12.53
C GLU A 142 9.00 -10.85 -14.06
N ASN A 143 10.05 -10.43 -14.76
CA ASN A 143 10.12 -10.31 -16.22
C ASN A 143 9.02 -9.44 -16.85
N PHE A 144 8.60 -8.38 -16.18
CA PHE A 144 7.71 -7.38 -16.77
C PHE A 144 8.42 -6.64 -17.90
N VAL A 145 7.65 -6.24 -18.90
CA VAL A 145 8.09 -5.27 -19.89
C VAL A 145 7.77 -3.88 -19.33
N TRP A 146 8.78 -3.03 -19.14
CA TRP A 146 8.58 -1.74 -18.50
C TRP A 146 9.55 -0.67 -19.01
N SER A 147 9.23 0.58 -18.74
CA SER A 147 10.03 1.77 -19.04
C SER A 147 9.69 2.89 -18.06
N SER A 148 10.63 3.75 -17.72
CA SER A 148 10.41 4.86 -16.81
C SER A 148 11.10 6.14 -17.29
N ALA A 149 10.47 7.28 -17.05
CA ALA A 149 11.10 8.59 -17.15
C ALA A 149 11.21 9.23 -15.76
N GLY A 150 12.21 10.08 -15.59
CA GLY A 150 12.40 10.86 -14.38
C GLY A 150 12.77 12.31 -14.65
N ASP A 151 12.66 13.14 -13.62
CA ASP A 151 13.12 14.52 -13.64
C ASP A 151 14.64 14.62 -13.38
N SER A 152 15.16 15.85 -13.41
CA SER A 152 16.57 16.14 -13.12
C SER A 152 17.01 15.79 -11.69
N GLU A 153 16.05 15.63 -10.77
CA GLU A 153 16.29 15.26 -9.38
C GLU A 153 16.22 13.74 -9.17
N GLY A 154 15.91 12.97 -10.22
CA GLY A 154 15.80 11.51 -10.18
C GLY A 154 14.46 11.01 -9.63
N HIS A 155 13.42 11.84 -9.55
CA HIS A 155 12.07 11.39 -9.26
C HIS A 155 11.43 10.79 -10.51
N ILE A 156 10.76 9.65 -10.37
CA ILE A 156 10.01 9.05 -11.47
C ILE A 156 8.77 9.92 -11.76
N THR A 157 8.68 10.41 -12.98
CA THR A 157 7.56 11.22 -13.48
C THR A 157 6.61 10.38 -14.34
N SER A 158 7.12 9.32 -14.97
CA SER A 158 6.34 8.40 -15.77
C SER A 158 6.86 6.97 -15.64
N LEU A 159 5.94 5.99 -15.60
CA LEU A 159 6.27 4.56 -15.53
C LEU A 159 5.24 3.76 -16.32
N PHE A 160 5.70 3.14 -17.40
CA PHE A 160 4.96 2.12 -18.14
C PHE A 160 5.39 0.72 -17.68
N PHE A 161 4.42 -0.18 -17.45
CA PHE A 161 4.70 -1.59 -17.26
C PHE A 161 3.55 -2.48 -17.70
N THR A 162 3.90 -3.66 -18.23
CA THR A 162 2.96 -4.71 -18.62
C THR A 162 3.55 -6.10 -18.36
N HIS A 163 2.68 -7.04 -18.01
CA HIS A 163 3.07 -8.43 -17.80
C HIS A 163 3.10 -9.19 -19.14
N PRO A 164 4.09 -10.07 -19.40
CA PRO A 164 4.16 -10.82 -20.65
C PRO A 164 2.91 -11.63 -20.98
N LEU A 165 2.20 -12.17 -19.97
CA LEU A 165 0.91 -12.83 -20.20
C LEU A 165 -0.15 -11.89 -20.74
N ALA A 166 -0.16 -10.63 -20.34
CA ALA A 166 -1.12 -9.65 -20.81
C ALA A 166 -0.89 -9.33 -22.30
N ILE A 167 0.38 -9.25 -22.73
CA ILE A 167 0.75 -9.16 -24.14
C ILE A 167 0.29 -10.40 -24.92
N LYS A 168 0.50 -11.60 -24.37
CA LYS A 168 0.02 -12.85 -25.00
C LYS A 168 -1.50 -12.88 -25.16
N LEU A 169 -2.26 -12.35 -24.21
CA LEU A 169 -3.70 -12.24 -24.30
C LEU A 169 -4.14 -11.25 -25.38
N LEU A 170 -3.44 -10.12 -25.50
CA LEU A 170 -3.68 -9.12 -26.54
C LEU A 170 -3.53 -9.71 -27.96
N HIS A 171 -2.63 -10.67 -28.17
CA HIS A 171 -2.55 -11.40 -29.46
C HIS A 171 -3.83 -12.15 -29.82
N GLY A 172 -4.57 -12.66 -28.83
CA GLY A 172 -5.85 -13.33 -29.06
C GLY A 172 -6.98 -12.36 -29.38
N PHE A 173 -6.92 -11.14 -28.85
CA PHE A 173 -8.01 -10.16 -28.91
C PHE A 173 -7.54 -8.72 -29.21
N PRO A 174 -6.87 -8.47 -30.35
CA PRO A 174 -6.28 -7.16 -30.66
C PRO A 174 -7.30 -6.09 -31.11
N HIS A 175 -8.59 -6.41 -31.11
CA HIS A 175 -9.60 -5.65 -31.87
C HIS A 175 -10.11 -4.41 -31.15
N VAL A 176 -10.30 -4.49 -29.83
CA VAL A 176 -10.91 -3.41 -29.04
C VAL A 176 -10.12 -3.24 -27.75
N ILE A 177 -9.59 -2.03 -27.55
CA ILE A 177 -8.90 -1.64 -26.33
C ILE A 177 -9.65 -0.51 -25.66
N LEU A 178 -9.95 -0.65 -24.37
CA LEU A 178 -10.47 0.43 -23.54
C LEU A 178 -9.29 1.10 -22.84
N MET A 179 -9.17 2.42 -22.95
CA MET A 179 -8.16 3.19 -22.25
C MET A 179 -8.84 4.13 -21.26
N ASP A 180 -8.49 3.99 -19.98
CA ASP A 180 -9.12 4.73 -18.89
C ASP A 180 -8.08 5.31 -17.94
N CYS A 181 -8.31 6.54 -17.46
CA CYS A 181 -7.50 7.19 -16.44
C CYS A 181 -8.21 7.09 -15.10
N THR A 182 -7.66 6.27 -14.20
CA THR A 182 -8.17 6.21 -12.83
C THR A 182 -7.49 7.28 -11.97
N TYR A 183 -8.31 8.12 -11.35
CA TYR A 183 -7.84 9.30 -10.62
C TYR A 183 -7.12 8.94 -9.30
N LYS A 184 -5.88 9.41 -9.17
CA LYS A 184 -5.18 9.77 -7.90
C LYS A 184 -5.31 8.75 -6.76
N THR A 185 -5.38 7.47 -7.08
CA THR A 185 -5.57 6.37 -6.11
C THR A 185 -4.31 6.07 -5.30
N ASN A 186 -3.16 6.61 -5.71
CA ASN A 186 -1.88 6.43 -5.01
C ASN A 186 -1.52 7.63 -4.10
N LYS A 187 -0.59 7.39 -3.16
CA LYS A 187 -0.09 8.38 -2.20
C LYS A 187 0.43 9.67 -2.86
N TYR A 188 0.88 9.58 -4.11
CA TYR A 188 1.49 10.68 -4.87
C TYR A 188 0.46 11.45 -5.69
N LYS A 189 -0.82 11.05 -5.69
CA LYS A 189 -1.88 11.65 -6.48
C LYS A 189 -1.57 11.68 -7.99
N MET A 190 -0.80 10.70 -8.45
CA MET A 190 -0.46 10.52 -9.87
C MET A 190 -1.60 9.80 -10.60
N PRO A 191 -2.01 10.26 -11.79
CA PRO A 191 -2.90 9.50 -12.67
C PRO A 191 -2.38 8.10 -12.96
N LEU A 192 -3.27 7.11 -12.89
CA LEU A 192 -3.00 5.74 -13.33
C LEU A 192 -3.85 5.47 -14.57
N PHE A 193 -3.20 5.54 -15.73
CA PHE A 193 -3.79 5.20 -17.01
C PHE A 193 -3.69 3.69 -17.23
N ILE A 194 -4.78 3.09 -17.66
CA ILE A 194 -4.95 1.64 -17.74
C ILE A 194 -5.45 1.29 -19.14
N LEU A 195 -4.77 0.35 -19.77
CA LEU A 195 -5.23 -0.28 -20.99
C LEU A 195 -5.94 -1.58 -20.62
N LEU A 196 -7.21 -1.68 -21.02
CA LEU A 196 -8.08 -2.80 -20.74
C LEU A 196 -8.45 -3.54 -22.03
N ASP A 197 -8.38 -4.86 -22.01
CA ASP A 197 -8.89 -5.72 -23.07
C ASP A 197 -10.41 -5.93 -22.91
N SER A 198 -11.12 -5.97 -24.03
CA SER A 198 -12.52 -6.35 -24.13
C SER A 198 -12.80 -7.84 -23.86
N ALA A 199 -11.80 -8.72 -23.94
CA ALA A 199 -12.03 -10.17 -24.02
C ALA A 199 -12.30 -10.89 -22.69
N GLN A 200 -11.85 -10.37 -21.55
CA GLN A 200 -11.96 -11.09 -20.26
C GLN A 200 -12.44 -10.21 -19.10
N PRO A 201 -13.66 -10.42 -18.58
CA PRO A 201 -14.22 -9.68 -17.45
C PRO A 201 -13.41 -9.81 -16.15
N THR A 202 -12.63 -10.88 -15.99
CA THR A 202 -12.00 -11.22 -14.71
C THR A 202 -10.54 -10.77 -14.57
N ARG A 203 -9.85 -10.42 -15.66
CA ARG A 203 -8.43 -10.01 -15.65
C ARG A 203 -8.13 -9.00 -16.77
N PRO A 204 -8.61 -7.76 -16.64
CA PRO A 204 -8.82 -6.95 -17.83
C PRO A 204 -7.61 -6.12 -18.27
N PHE A 205 -6.50 -6.00 -17.51
CA PHE A 205 -5.45 -5.03 -17.85
C PHE A 205 -4.32 -5.59 -18.73
N MET A 206 -4.03 -4.86 -19.80
CA MET A 206 -2.94 -5.09 -20.75
C MET A 206 -1.72 -4.22 -20.49
N GLY A 207 -1.89 -3.10 -19.79
CA GLY A 207 -0.80 -2.20 -19.47
C GLY A 207 -1.23 -1.18 -18.42
N LEU A 208 -0.28 -0.79 -17.58
CA LEU A 208 -0.45 0.23 -16.56
C LEU A 208 0.59 1.33 -16.79
N PHE A 209 0.13 2.57 -16.66
CA PHE A 209 0.88 3.77 -16.96
C PHE A 209 0.69 4.72 -15.79
N LEU A 210 1.76 4.99 -15.05
CA LEU A 210 1.74 5.96 -13.97
C LEU A 210 2.28 7.28 -14.53
N MET A 211 1.45 8.32 -14.56
CA MET A 211 1.82 9.61 -15.14
C MET A 211 1.88 10.69 -14.06
N ASN A 212 2.68 11.74 -14.28
CA ASN A 212 2.69 12.89 -13.39
C ASN A 212 1.42 13.77 -13.53
N ASN A 213 0.89 13.88 -14.74
CA ASN A 213 -0.30 14.68 -15.05
C ASN A 213 -1.03 14.17 -16.31
N GLU A 214 -2.28 14.62 -16.48
CA GLU A 214 -3.14 14.31 -17.64
C GLU A 214 -2.95 15.39 -18.72
N THR A 215 -1.74 15.45 -19.28
CA THR A 215 -1.43 16.37 -20.39
C THR A 215 -1.10 15.60 -21.66
N GLU A 216 -1.26 16.26 -22.81
CA GLU A 216 -1.01 15.63 -24.12
C GLU A 216 0.43 15.11 -24.25
N PRO A 217 1.50 15.81 -23.79
CA PRO A 217 2.84 15.24 -23.77
C PRO A 217 2.98 13.97 -22.92
N SER A 218 2.32 13.93 -21.76
CA SER A 218 2.35 12.76 -20.88
C SER A 218 1.67 11.55 -21.53
N TYR A 219 0.45 11.72 -22.07
CA TYR A 219 -0.21 10.66 -22.83
C TYR A 219 0.61 10.20 -24.04
N THR A 220 1.20 11.15 -24.77
CA THR A 220 2.04 10.83 -25.94
C THR A 220 3.25 9.99 -25.55
N TRP A 221 3.92 10.31 -24.44
CA TRP A 221 5.06 9.52 -23.98
C TRP A 221 4.65 8.08 -23.61
N GLU A 222 3.59 7.94 -22.82
CA GLU A 222 3.08 6.64 -22.36
C GLU A 222 2.62 5.77 -23.53
N LEU A 223 1.84 6.34 -24.47
CA LEU A 223 1.36 5.63 -25.66
C LEU A 223 2.51 5.22 -26.59
N ASN A 224 3.58 6.03 -26.69
CA ASN A 224 4.78 5.61 -27.41
C ASN A 224 5.48 4.44 -26.72
N GLN A 225 5.50 4.38 -25.38
CA GLN A 225 6.02 3.20 -24.69
C GLN A 225 5.20 1.95 -25.03
N TYR A 226 3.87 2.07 -25.09
CA TYR A 226 3.02 0.97 -25.53
C TYR A 226 3.30 0.54 -26.98
N ILE A 227 3.42 1.49 -27.92
CA ILE A 227 3.75 1.21 -29.31
C ILE A 227 5.08 0.46 -29.41
N GLU A 228 6.15 1.01 -28.84
CA GLU A 228 7.48 0.43 -28.96
C GLU A 228 7.59 -0.91 -28.22
N LYS A 229 7.14 -0.97 -26.97
CA LYS A 229 7.36 -2.12 -26.10
C LYS A 229 6.37 -3.26 -26.32
N VAL A 230 5.17 -2.96 -26.80
CA VAL A 230 4.12 -3.95 -27.05
C VAL A 230 3.93 -4.15 -28.53
N LEU A 231 3.49 -3.13 -29.29
CA LEU A 231 3.11 -3.31 -30.68
C LEU A 231 4.29 -3.71 -31.57
N ASN A 232 5.34 -2.89 -31.62
CA ASN A 232 6.50 -3.10 -32.47
C ASN A 232 7.27 -4.36 -32.06
N ASN A 233 7.59 -4.50 -30.77
CA ASN A 233 8.34 -5.66 -30.26
C ASN A 233 7.64 -7.00 -30.43
N THR A 234 6.32 -7.02 -30.58
CA THR A 234 5.55 -8.28 -30.77
C THR A 234 4.89 -8.40 -32.12
N ASN A 235 5.15 -7.47 -33.06
CA ASN A 235 4.52 -7.40 -34.38
C ASN A 235 2.98 -7.39 -34.32
N LEU A 236 2.42 -6.73 -33.30
CA LEU A 236 0.99 -6.46 -33.23
C LEU A 236 0.65 -5.20 -34.02
N VAL A 237 -0.47 -5.24 -34.73
CA VAL A 237 -1.03 -4.08 -35.40
C VAL A 237 -1.79 -3.23 -34.37
N PRO A 238 -1.79 -1.89 -34.50
CA PRO A 238 -2.65 -1.04 -33.71
C PRO A 238 -4.11 -1.51 -33.70
N PRO A 239 -4.81 -1.38 -32.55
CA PRO A 239 -6.19 -1.80 -32.45
C PRO A 239 -7.08 -0.96 -33.38
N PRO A 240 -8.00 -1.56 -34.15
CA PRO A 240 -8.88 -0.83 -35.05
C PRO A 240 -9.88 0.04 -34.27
N VAL A 241 -10.21 -0.33 -33.03
CA VAL A 241 -11.14 0.41 -32.17
C VAL A 241 -10.52 0.67 -30.81
N ILE A 242 -10.54 1.93 -30.39
CA ILE A 242 -10.10 2.35 -29.07
C ILE A 242 -11.26 3.06 -28.37
N VAL A 243 -11.67 2.53 -27.22
CA VAL A 243 -12.69 3.13 -26.36
C VAL A 243 -11.97 4.00 -25.33
N ILE A 244 -12.40 5.24 -25.14
CA ILE A 244 -11.76 6.21 -24.26
C ILE A 244 -12.77 7.03 -23.47
N ASP A 245 -12.30 7.70 -22.42
CA ASP A 245 -13.03 8.80 -21.81
C ASP A 245 -12.94 10.09 -22.63
N ARG A 246 -13.77 11.09 -22.33
CA ARG A 246 -13.78 12.40 -22.98
C ARG A 246 -12.64 13.31 -22.47
N ASP A 247 -11.41 12.85 -22.58
CA ASP A 247 -10.20 13.63 -22.29
C ASP A 247 -9.60 14.18 -23.60
N LEU A 248 -9.57 15.51 -23.74
CA LEU A 248 -9.06 16.18 -24.94
C LEU A 248 -7.56 15.93 -25.17
N ALA A 249 -6.77 15.87 -24.12
CA ALA A 249 -5.34 15.61 -24.22
C ALA A 249 -5.09 14.17 -24.71
N LEU A 250 -5.81 13.19 -24.18
CA LEU A 250 -5.77 11.80 -24.65
C LEU A 250 -6.22 11.70 -26.11
N ILE A 251 -7.35 12.33 -26.47
CA ILE A 251 -7.88 12.33 -27.83
C ILE A 251 -6.86 12.89 -28.83
N ASN A 252 -6.19 13.99 -28.49
CA ASN A 252 -5.20 14.60 -29.36
C ASN A 252 -3.97 13.69 -29.56
N SER A 253 -3.46 13.09 -28.49
CA SER A 253 -2.36 12.12 -28.58
C SER A 253 -2.73 10.91 -29.43
N LEU A 254 -3.93 10.36 -29.25
CA LEU A 254 -4.41 9.21 -30.00
C LEU A 254 -4.57 9.51 -31.49
N LYS A 255 -5.11 10.68 -31.86
CA LYS A 255 -5.21 11.10 -33.27
C LYS A 255 -3.85 11.16 -33.97
N LYS A 256 -2.80 11.54 -33.23
CA LYS A 256 -1.43 11.61 -33.75
C LYS A 256 -0.79 10.24 -33.90
N LEU A 257 -0.98 9.36 -32.90
CA LEU A 257 -0.27 8.08 -32.80
C LEU A 257 -1.02 6.90 -33.45
N PHE A 258 -2.35 6.99 -33.55
CA PHE A 258 -3.22 5.95 -34.09
C PHE A 258 -4.23 6.54 -35.11
N PRO A 259 -3.75 7.14 -36.21
CA PRO A 259 -4.61 7.87 -37.15
C PRO A 259 -5.66 6.98 -37.84
N ASP A 260 -5.37 5.69 -38.00
CA ASP A 260 -6.25 4.72 -38.67
C ASP A 260 -7.27 4.08 -37.73
N SER A 261 -7.08 4.19 -36.42
CA SER A 261 -7.98 3.65 -35.41
C SER A 261 -9.25 4.50 -35.26
N LYS A 262 -10.37 3.86 -34.95
CA LYS A 262 -11.63 4.54 -34.60
C LYS A 262 -11.71 4.75 -33.10
N PHE A 263 -11.99 5.98 -32.68
CA PHE A 263 -12.17 6.35 -31.28
C PHE A 263 -13.65 6.36 -30.91
N MET A 264 -14.01 5.65 -29.85
CA MET A 264 -15.36 5.64 -29.28
C MET A 264 -15.32 6.15 -27.84
N LEU A 265 -16.32 6.94 -27.45
CA LEU A 265 -16.45 7.35 -26.05
C LEU A 265 -17.05 6.21 -25.22
N CYS A 266 -16.55 6.04 -24.00
CA CYS A 266 -17.05 5.06 -23.05
C CYS A 266 -18.48 5.41 -22.61
N ILE A 267 -19.45 4.54 -22.96
CA ILE A 267 -20.88 4.73 -22.60
C ILE A 267 -21.07 4.78 -21.08
N TRP A 268 -20.29 4.02 -20.32
CA TRP A 268 -20.39 4.02 -18.86
C TRP A 268 -20.04 5.38 -18.26
N ASN A 269 -18.96 6.01 -18.73
CA ASN A 269 -18.60 7.38 -18.30
C ASN A 269 -19.68 8.39 -18.70
N ILE A 270 -20.18 8.30 -19.94
CA ILE A 270 -21.29 9.16 -20.41
C ILE A 270 -22.52 9.03 -19.48
N ASN A 271 -22.93 7.80 -19.17
CA ASN A 271 -24.10 7.56 -18.32
C ASN A 271 -23.88 8.06 -16.89
N LYS A 272 -22.66 7.92 -16.37
CA LYS A 272 -22.29 8.42 -15.05
C LYS A 272 -22.35 9.95 -14.99
N ASP A 273 -21.84 10.63 -16.02
CA ASP A 273 -21.89 12.09 -16.12
C ASP A 273 -23.33 12.58 -16.24
N LEU A 274 -24.16 11.92 -17.07
CA LEU A 274 -25.58 12.24 -17.20
C LEU A 274 -26.37 12.02 -15.90
N SER A 275 -25.99 11.04 -15.08
CA SER A 275 -26.64 10.76 -13.79
C SER A 275 -26.18 11.68 -12.66
N ALA A 276 -25.09 12.43 -12.85
CA ALA A 276 -24.57 13.41 -11.89
C ALA A 276 -25.17 14.82 -12.10
N HIS A 277 -26.02 14.99 -13.11
CA HIS A 277 -26.81 16.19 -13.39
C HIS A 277 -28.29 15.96 -13.06
#